data_AF-A0A1F9EMP8-F1
#
_entry.id   AF-A0A1F9EMP8-F1
#
_cell.length_a   1.000
_cell.length_b   1.000
_cell.length_c   1.000
_cell.angle_alpha   90.00
_cell.angle_beta   90.00
_cell.angle_gamma   90.00
#
_symmetry.space_group_name_H-M   'P 1'
#
loop_
_entity.id
_entity.type
_entity.pdbx_description
1 polymer ?
#
loop_
_entity_poly.entity_id
_entity_poly.type
_entity_poly.pdbx_seq_one_letter_code
_entity_poly.pdbx_strand_id
1 'polypeptide(L)'
;MHGQKASLLAGRGVEFAGAAIEDLLKKNPNLTIEKDGLVFFQTEGDMTITIRVVDELGKLSLRTVYEANGVKNDRVHDEYSRLIKNLDIEGGPGLAGALADWIDSDDEPRLYGAESADYRAAYNKPYTPANAYLESVDDLLMIKGYDPEIFRLISPLVSAYNTGGLVNINTAPEEALMALSDDMTGELAKKIKGARASSPFRNTSDLMKVSGF
;
A
#
# COMPACT_ATOMS: atom_id res chain seq x y z
N MET A 1 -34.66 6.14 7.10
CA MET A 1 -35.01 4.93 6.33
C MET A 1 -33.98 4.62 5.24
N HIS A 2 -33.61 5.57 4.37
CA HIS A 2 -32.62 5.34 3.30
C HIS A 2 -31.20 5.00 3.81
N GLY A 3 -30.72 5.65 4.88
CA GLY A 3 -29.37 5.37 5.43
C GLY A 3 -29.19 3.97 6.01
N GLN A 4 -30.20 3.43 6.71
CA GLN A 4 -30.17 2.04 7.19
C GLN A 4 -30.20 1.04 6.05
N LYS A 5 -31.01 1.29 5.01
CA LYS A 5 -31.06 0.46 3.80
C LYS A 5 -29.71 0.45 3.08
N ALA A 6 -29.06 1.61 2.93
CA ALA A 6 -27.73 1.74 2.33
C ALA A 6 -26.63 1.05 3.15
N SER A 7 -26.66 1.17 4.48
CA SER A 7 -25.71 0.51 5.37
C SER A 7 -25.82 -1.02 5.32
N LEU A 8 -27.05 -1.56 5.35
CA LEU A 8 -27.29 -3.00 5.20
C LEU A 8 -26.81 -3.51 3.84
N LEU A 9 -27.08 -2.75 2.77
CA LEU A 9 -26.62 -3.06 1.42
C LEU A 9 -25.09 -3.08 1.33
N ALA A 10 -24.41 -2.08 1.90
CA ALA A 10 -22.95 -2.05 1.96
C ALA A 10 -22.38 -3.27 2.69
N GLY A 11 -22.97 -3.66 3.82
CA GLY A 11 -22.57 -4.87 4.56
C GLY A 11 -22.70 -6.15 3.72
N ARG A 12 -23.82 -6.32 3.00
CA ARG A 12 -24.03 -7.45 2.07
C ARG A 12 -23.05 -7.43 0.89
N GLY A 13 -22.64 -6.24 0.45
CA GLY A 13 -21.61 -6.08 -0.57
C GLY A 13 -20.26 -6.69 -0.15
N VAL A 14 -19.89 -6.60 1.13
CA VAL A 14 -18.66 -7.23 1.65
C VAL A 14 -18.75 -8.75 1.59
N GLU A 15 -19.87 -9.33 2.05
CA GLU A 15 -20.11 -10.78 1.98
C GLU A 15 -20.07 -11.30 0.54
N PHE A 16 -20.73 -10.57 -0.38
CA PHE A 16 -20.72 -10.88 -1.80
C PHE A 16 -19.30 -10.84 -2.39
N ALA A 17 -18.53 -9.79 -2.09
CA ALA A 17 -17.15 -9.66 -2.54
C ALA A 17 -16.30 -10.83 -2.04
N GLY A 18 -16.43 -11.20 -0.76
CA GLY A 18 -15.73 -12.33 -0.17
C GLY A 18 -16.01 -13.63 -0.93
N ALA A 19 -17.29 -13.95 -1.14
CA ALA A 19 -17.68 -15.14 -1.89
C ALA A 19 -17.18 -15.12 -3.36
N ALA A 20 -17.25 -13.96 -4.02
CA ALA A 20 -16.77 -13.79 -5.39
C ALA A 20 -15.24 -13.98 -5.49
N ILE A 21 -14.48 -13.41 -4.55
CA ILE A 21 -13.02 -13.57 -4.47
C ILE A 21 -12.68 -15.04 -4.20
N GLU A 22 -13.37 -15.71 -3.28
CA GLU A 22 -13.12 -17.12 -2.99
C GLU A 22 -13.32 -18.01 -4.23
N ASP A 23 -14.40 -17.82 -4.98
CA ASP A 23 -14.65 -18.56 -6.22
C ASP A 23 -13.58 -18.25 -7.29
N LEU A 24 -13.18 -16.99 -7.41
CA LEU A 24 -12.11 -16.58 -8.31
C LEU A 24 -10.77 -17.24 -7.94
N LEU A 25 -10.39 -17.23 -6.66
CA LEU A 25 -9.14 -17.83 -6.19
C LEU A 25 -9.14 -19.36 -6.32
N LYS A 26 -10.30 -20.02 -6.15
CA LYS A 26 -10.43 -21.46 -6.42
C LYS A 26 -10.15 -21.81 -7.88
N LYS A 27 -10.60 -20.97 -8.81
CA LYS A 27 -10.42 -21.16 -10.26
C LYS A 27 -9.05 -20.70 -10.74
N ASN A 28 -8.52 -19.65 -10.14
CA ASN A 28 -7.23 -19.05 -10.47
C ASN A 28 -6.47 -18.65 -9.18
N PRO A 29 -5.68 -19.56 -8.60
CA PRO A 29 -4.97 -19.29 -7.34
C PRO A 29 -3.84 -18.25 -7.48
N ASN A 30 -3.42 -17.92 -8.70
CA ASN A 30 -2.39 -16.91 -8.98
C ASN A 30 -3.03 -15.72 -9.69
N LEU A 31 -4.15 -15.23 -9.15
CA LEU A 31 -4.91 -14.15 -9.73
C LEU A 31 -4.05 -12.90 -9.94
N THR A 32 -4.15 -12.32 -11.13
CA THR A 32 -3.57 -11.00 -11.43
C THR A 32 -4.66 -9.96 -11.33
N ILE A 33 -4.37 -8.88 -10.60
CA ILE A 33 -5.26 -7.75 -10.43
C ILE A 33 -4.42 -6.50 -10.71
N GLU A 34 -4.92 -5.63 -11.59
CA GLU A 34 -4.27 -4.34 -11.84
C GLU A 34 -4.57 -3.35 -10.72
N LYS A 35 -3.86 -2.22 -10.69
CA LYS A 35 -3.95 -1.22 -9.60
C LYS A 35 -5.37 -0.74 -9.26
N ASP A 36 -6.27 -0.74 -10.26
CA ASP A 36 -7.65 -0.29 -10.10
C ASP A 36 -8.54 -1.34 -9.42
N GLY A 37 -8.02 -2.54 -9.15
CA GLY A 37 -8.75 -3.60 -8.47
C GLY A 37 -9.73 -4.34 -9.36
N LEU A 38 -10.40 -5.33 -8.79
CA LEU A 38 -11.59 -5.95 -9.38
C LEU A 38 -12.82 -5.18 -8.97
N VAL A 39 -13.68 -4.87 -9.95
CA VAL A 39 -14.92 -4.14 -9.71
C VAL A 39 -16.10 -5.04 -9.98
N PHE A 40 -16.98 -5.15 -8.99
CA PHE A 40 -18.25 -5.86 -9.08
C PHE A 40 -19.39 -4.86 -8.94
N PHE A 41 -20.50 -5.15 -9.62
CA PHE A 41 -21.72 -4.36 -9.51
C PHE A 41 -22.84 -5.25 -9.02
N GLN A 42 -23.59 -4.77 -8.02
CA GLN A 42 -24.78 -5.45 -7.53
C GLN A 42 -25.93 -4.45 -7.50
N THR A 43 -27.05 -4.81 -8.12
CA THR A 43 -28.27 -4.01 -8.12
C THR A 43 -29.32 -4.68 -7.25
N GLU A 44 -29.85 -3.96 -6.26
CA GLU A 44 -30.99 -4.39 -5.44
C GLU A 44 -32.10 -3.34 -5.51
N GLY A 45 -33.16 -3.65 -6.28
CA GLY A 45 -34.25 -2.71 -6.55
C GLY A 45 -33.77 -1.51 -7.36
N ASP A 46 -33.82 -0.33 -6.76
CA ASP A 46 -33.45 0.96 -7.34
C ASP A 46 -32.02 1.42 -7.00
N MET A 47 -31.27 0.64 -6.21
CA MET A 47 -29.91 0.97 -5.81
C MET A 47 -28.88 0.06 -6.48
N THR A 48 -27.74 0.65 -6.83
CA THR A 48 -26.57 -0.07 -7.32
C THR A 48 -25.41 0.12 -6.34
N ILE A 49 -24.81 -0.99 -5.93
CA ILE A 49 -23.59 -1.02 -5.15
C ILE A 49 -22.44 -1.31 -6.13
N THR A 50 -21.40 -0.48 -6.05
CA THR A 50 -20.12 -0.76 -6.70
C THR A 50 -19.16 -1.26 -5.63
N ILE A 51 -18.59 -2.44 -5.85
CA ILE A 51 -17.67 -3.08 -4.92
C ILE A 51 -16.31 -3.17 -5.59
N ARG A 52 -15.28 -2.64 -4.94
CA ARG A 52 -13.90 -2.67 -5.43
C ARG A 52 -13.05 -3.53 -4.50
N VAL A 53 -12.34 -4.48 -5.07
CA VAL A 53 -11.41 -5.37 -4.37
C VAL A 53 -10.01 -5.08 -4.86
N VAL A 54 -9.10 -4.80 -3.93
CA VAL A 54 -7.68 -4.58 -4.21
C VAL A 54 -6.84 -5.59 -3.44
N ASP A 55 -5.72 -6.00 -4.02
CA ASP A 55 -4.73 -6.81 -3.31
C ASP A 55 -3.72 -5.89 -2.61
N GLU A 56 -3.83 -5.79 -1.29
CA GLU A 56 -2.90 -5.02 -0.45
C GLU A 56 -1.48 -5.63 -0.42
N LEU A 57 -1.32 -6.92 -0.73
CA LEU A 57 0.00 -7.56 -0.82
C LEU A 57 0.74 -7.18 -2.11
N GLY A 58 0.05 -6.63 -3.12
CA GLY A 58 0.70 -6.06 -4.30
C GLY A 58 1.44 -4.73 -4.03
N LYS A 59 1.24 -4.15 -2.85
CA LYS A 59 1.79 -2.83 -2.49
C LYS A 59 2.96 -2.95 -1.52
N LEU A 60 3.81 -1.92 -1.48
CA LEU A 60 4.90 -1.86 -0.50
C LEU A 60 4.34 -1.76 0.92
N SER A 61 4.93 -2.50 1.84
CA SER A 61 4.54 -2.41 3.26
C SER A 61 5.05 -1.12 3.88
N LEU A 62 4.19 -0.37 4.56
CA LEU A 62 4.59 0.71 5.48
C LEU A 62 4.87 0.18 6.89
N ARG A 63 4.18 -0.91 7.26
CA ARG A 63 4.25 -1.51 8.59
C ARG A 63 5.60 -2.11 8.91
N THR A 64 6.28 -2.65 7.92
CA THR A 64 7.56 -3.35 8.10
C THR A 64 8.76 -2.51 7.68
N VAL A 65 8.57 -1.22 7.34
CA VAL A 65 9.68 -0.28 7.09
C VAL A 65 10.49 -0.09 8.38
N TYR A 66 9.79 0.11 9.48
CA TYR A 66 10.31 0.19 10.84
C TYR A 66 9.44 -0.66 11.76
N GLU A 67 10.07 -1.43 12.63
CA GLU A 67 9.37 -2.13 13.69
C GLU A 67 8.98 -1.13 14.80
N ALA A 68 7.96 -1.45 15.61
CA ALA A 68 7.50 -0.57 16.70
C ALA A 68 8.56 -0.25 17.77
N ASN A 69 9.67 -0.98 17.80
CA ASN A 69 10.84 -0.69 18.65
C ASN A 69 11.89 0.20 17.96
N GLY A 70 11.57 0.83 16.83
CA GLY A 70 12.45 1.71 16.06
C GLY A 70 13.50 0.99 15.21
N VAL A 71 13.51 -0.35 15.20
CA VAL A 71 14.45 -1.11 14.37
C VAL A 71 14.03 -1.03 12.91
N LYS A 72 14.92 -0.48 12.09
CA LYS A 72 14.74 -0.36 10.65
C LYS A 72 14.88 -1.73 9.97
N ASN A 73 13.97 -2.04 9.06
CA ASN A 73 14.13 -3.14 8.11
C ASN A 73 14.78 -2.60 6.83
N ASP A 74 16.08 -2.80 6.67
CA ASP A 74 16.85 -2.22 5.56
C ASP A 74 16.21 -2.48 4.19
N ARG A 75 15.75 -3.71 3.93
CA ARG A 75 15.14 -4.06 2.63
C ARG A 75 13.88 -3.25 2.37
N VAL A 76 12.91 -3.28 3.29
CA VAL A 76 11.61 -2.61 3.10
C VAL A 76 11.77 -1.09 3.14
N HIS A 77 12.68 -0.59 3.97
CA HIS A 77 13.08 0.81 3.99
C HIS A 77 13.65 1.27 2.64
N ASP A 78 14.55 0.49 2.05
CA ASP A 78 15.16 0.84 0.77
C ASP A 78 14.15 0.74 -0.37
N GLU A 79 13.23 -0.21 -0.32
CA GLU A 79 12.08 -0.28 -1.23
C GLU A 79 11.22 0.99 -1.12
N TYR A 80 10.82 1.38 0.08
CA TYR A 80 10.04 2.60 0.29
C TYR A 80 10.79 3.86 -0.17
N SER A 81 12.07 3.97 0.17
CA SER A 81 12.93 5.09 -0.23
C SER A 81 13.09 5.18 -1.75
N ARG A 82 13.27 4.02 -2.43
CA ARG A 82 13.30 3.94 -3.90
C ARG A 82 11.97 4.38 -4.50
N LEU A 83 10.83 3.97 -3.94
CA LEU A 83 9.52 4.41 -4.41
C LEU A 83 9.41 5.94 -4.38
N ILE A 84 9.72 6.55 -3.22
CA ILE A 84 9.67 8.00 -3.04
C ILE A 84 10.58 8.73 -4.02
N LYS A 85 11.81 8.23 -4.21
CA LYS A 85 12.76 8.75 -5.19
C LYS A 85 12.25 8.62 -6.63
N ASN A 86 11.70 7.47 -7.01
CA ASN A 86 11.21 7.21 -8.36
C ASN A 86 9.98 8.06 -8.73
N LEU A 87 9.21 8.48 -7.72
CA LEU A 87 8.07 9.40 -7.87
C LEU A 87 8.49 10.89 -7.88
N ASP A 88 9.78 11.19 -7.72
CA ASP A 88 10.33 12.55 -7.68
C ASP A 88 9.65 13.45 -6.63
N ILE A 89 9.38 12.87 -5.45
CA ILE A 89 8.70 13.58 -4.37
C ILE A 89 9.68 14.53 -3.68
N GLU A 90 9.36 15.83 -3.71
CA GLU A 90 10.13 16.87 -3.00
C GLU A 90 10.13 16.60 -1.49
N GLY A 91 11.29 16.75 -0.84
CA GLY A 91 11.44 16.42 0.58
C GLY A 91 11.41 14.92 0.90
N GLY A 92 11.41 14.06 -0.12
CA GLY A 92 11.27 12.60 0.00
C GLY A 92 12.11 11.91 1.09
N PRO A 93 13.42 12.22 1.26
CA PRO A 93 14.23 11.62 2.32
C PRO A 93 13.68 11.85 3.74
N GLY A 94 12.94 12.94 3.97
CA GLY A 94 12.32 13.22 5.26
C GLY A 94 11.06 12.40 5.55
N LEU A 95 10.37 11.91 4.51
CA LEU A 95 9.13 11.14 4.66
C LEU A 95 9.38 9.79 5.35
N ALA A 96 10.44 9.08 4.96
CA ALA A 96 10.80 7.81 5.60
C ALA A 96 11.17 8.00 7.07
N GLY A 97 11.90 9.07 7.40
CA GLY A 97 12.24 9.41 8.79
C GLY A 97 11.00 9.76 9.62
N ALA A 98 10.11 10.60 9.08
CA ALA A 98 8.86 10.97 9.75
C ALA A 98 7.91 9.78 9.95
N LEU A 99 7.88 8.83 9.00
CA LEU A 99 7.14 7.57 9.15
C LEU A 99 7.74 6.70 10.26
N ALA A 100 9.06 6.69 10.42
CA ALA A 100 9.73 5.94 11.48
C ALA A 100 9.34 6.46 12.86
N ASP A 101 9.48 7.77 13.07
CA ASP A 101 9.12 8.50 14.32
C ASP A 101 7.62 8.40 14.62
N TRP A 102 6.77 8.18 13.61
CA TRP A 102 5.35 7.92 13.84
C TRP A 102 5.09 6.53 14.45
N ILE A 103 5.90 5.54 14.07
CA ILE A 103 5.68 4.13 14.37
C ILE A 103 6.35 3.70 15.68
N ASP A 104 7.52 4.23 15.98
CA ASP A 104 8.30 3.78 17.12
C ASP A 104 7.84 4.39 18.45
N SER A 105 8.33 3.81 19.54
CA SER A 105 7.83 4.10 20.88
C SER A 105 8.59 5.20 21.62
N ASP A 106 9.71 5.67 21.09
CA ASP A 106 10.52 6.70 21.74
C ASP A 106 10.05 8.12 21.36
N ASP A 107 10.75 9.15 21.83
CA ASP A 107 10.46 10.55 21.55
C ASP A 107 11.74 11.25 21.00
N GLU A 108 12.66 10.49 20.41
CA GLU A 108 13.93 10.99 19.86
C GLU A 108 13.82 11.19 18.34
N PRO A 109 13.61 12.43 17.86
CA PRO A 109 13.30 12.66 16.44
C PRO A 109 14.49 12.30 15.56
N ARG A 110 14.22 11.57 14.48
CA ARG A 110 15.21 11.33 13.42
C ARG A 110 15.45 12.59 12.59
N LEU A 111 16.47 12.54 11.74
CA LEU A 111 16.74 13.62 10.79
C LEU A 111 15.50 13.84 9.88
N TYR A 112 14.97 15.07 9.91
CA TYR A 112 13.72 15.50 9.25
C TYR A 112 12.42 14.88 9.80
N GLY A 113 12.51 14.08 10.87
CA GLY A 113 11.37 13.50 11.55
C GLY A 113 10.63 14.50 12.45
N ALA A 114 9.73 13.97 13.27
CA ALA A 114 8.93 14.75 14.21
C ALA A 114 8.34 13.86 15.29
N GLU A 115 8.33 14.41 16.51
CA GLU A 115 7.84 13.72 17.70
C GLU A 115 6.72 14.47 18.39
N SER A 116 6.26 13.96 19.53
CA SER A 116 5.20 14.52 20.35
C SER A 116 5.24 16.05 20.52
N ALA A 117 6.42 16.66 20.62
CA ALA A 117 6.57 18.11 20.75
C ALA A 117 6.29 18.87 19.44
N ASP A 118 6.75 18.33 18.31
CA ASP A 118 6.54 18.90 16.98
C ASP A 118 5.05 18.90 16.61
N TYR A 119 4.37 17.76 16.78
CA TYR A 119 2.94 17.63 16.47
C TYR A 119 2.07 18.53 17.36
N ARG A 120 2.43 18.71 18.64
CA ARG A 120 1.70 19.62 19.53
C ARG A 120 1.85 21.09 19.15
N ALA A 121 3.02 21.48 18.62
CA ALA A 121 3.31 22.87 18.27
C ALA A 121 2.77 23.28 16.89
N ALA A 122 2.72 22.34 15.93
CA ALA A 122 2.42 22.63 14.53
C ALA A 122 0.93 22.80 14.20
N TYR A 123 0.01 22.29 15.04
CA TYR A 123 -1.40 22.17 14.66
C TYR A 123 -2.35 22.86 15.64
N ASN A 124 -3.38 23.53 15.10
CA ASN A 124 -4.43 24.21 15.86
C ASN A 124 -5.20 23.27 16.82
N LYS A 125 -5.18 21.96 16.54
CA LYS A 125 -5.64 20.91 17.44
C LYS A 125 -4.46 19.99 17.74
N PRO A 126 -3.81 20.11 18.91
CA PRO A 126 -2.64 19.31 19.25
C PRO A 126 -2.99 17.82 19.26
N TYR A 127 -2.10 17.02 18.69
CA TYR A 127 -2.10 15.56 18.79
C TYR A 127 -0.66 15.07 18.96
N THR A 128 -0.51 13.77 19.24
CA THR A 128 0.80 13.09 19.37
C THR A 128 0.89 12.01 18.29
N PRO A 129 2.11 11.58 17.92
CA PRO A 129 2.26 10.40 17.09
C PRO A 129 1.61 9.18 17.76
N ALA A 130 1.23 8.21 16.93
CA ALA A 130 0.52 7.03 17.42
C ALA A 130 1.43 6.11 18.25
N ASN A 131 2.75 6.17 18.00
CA ASN A 131 3.76 5.28 18.55
C ASN A 131 3.37 3.81 18.33
N ALA A 132 2.81 3.57 17.14
CA ALA A 132 2.22 2.33 16.71
C ALA A 132 2.16 2.28 15.18
N TYR A 133 2.03 1.07 14.64
CA TYR A 133 1.76 0.88 13.23
C TYR A 133 0.47 1.59 12.79
N LEU A 134 0.47 2.06 11.55
CA LEU A 134 -0.69 2.66 10.90
C LEU A 134 -1.90 1.70 10.94
N GLU A 135 -3.05 2.23 11.34
CA GLU A 135 -4.35 1.56 11.26
C GLU A 135 -4.88 1.59 9.83
N SER A 136 -4.57 2.68 9.12
CA SER A 136 -4.97 2.90 7.73
C SER A 136 -3.89 3.63 6.95
N VAL A 137 -3.93 3.54 5.62
CA VAL A 137 -3.02 4.34 4.77
C VAL A 137 -3.31 5.84 4.93
N ASP A 138 -4.53 6.23 5.30
CA ASP A 138 -4.94 7.63 5.49
C ASP A 138 -4.19 8.29 6.66
N ASP A 139 -3.66 7.50 7.61
CA ASP A 139 -2.86 7.99 8.74
C ASP A 139 -1.60 8.74 8.27
N LEU A 140 -1.13 8.47 7.04
CA LEU A 140 -0.05 9.24 6.41
C LEU A 140 -0.34 10.75 6.40
N LEU A 141 -1.60 11.17 6.25
CA LEU A 141 -1.99 12.60 6.25
C LEU A 141 -1.82 13.26 7.63
N MET A 142 -1.58 12.49 8.68
CA MET A 142 -1.25 12.98 10.02
C MET A 142 0.26 13.05 10.26
N ILE A 143 1.08 12.50 9.36
CA ILE A 143 2.52 12.45 9.53
C ILE A 143 3.14 13.70 8.89
N LYS A 144 4.12 14.30 9.56
CA LYS A 144 4.84 15.47 9.06
C LYS A 144 5.43 15.21 7.66
N GLY A 145 5.27 16.20 6.78
CA GLY A 145 5.80 16.17 5.42
C GLY A 145 4.87 15.52 4.40
N TYR A 146 3.88 14.73 4.81
CA TYR A 146 2.86 14.21 3.91
C TYR A 146 1.74 15.23 3.72
N ASP A 147 1.50 15.60 2.47
CA ASP A 147 0.38 16.45 2.09
C ASP A 147 -0.61 15.67 1.18
N PRO A 148 -1.77 16.25 0.83
CA PRO A 148 -2.74 15.59 -0.04
C PRO A 148 -2.21 15.22 -1.43
N GLU A 149 -1.22 15.95 -1.97
CA GLU A 149 -0.64 15.67 -3.28
C GLU A 149 0.29 14.45 -3.22
N ILE A 150 1.20 14.42 -2.24
CA ILE A 150 2.07 13.28 -1.95
C ILE A 150 1.23 12.05 -1.65
N PHE A 151 0.23 12.18 -0.78
CA PHE A 151 -0.68 11.09 -0.43
C PHE A 151 -1.36 10.49 -1.66
N ARG A 152 -1.86 11.32 -2.59
CA ARG A 152 -2.50 10.87 -3.83
C ARG A 152 -1.54 10.06 -4.71
N LEU A 153 -0.24 10.40 -4.71
CA LEU A 153 0.79 9.68 -5.47
C LEU A 153 1.13 8.32 -4.83
N ILE A 154 1.27 8.26 -3.51
CA ILE A 154 1.81 7.07 -2.82
C ILE A 154 0.73 6.08 -2.36
N SER A 155 -0.48 6.55 -1.99
CA SER A 155 -1.54 5.69 -1.42
C SER A 155 -1.96 4.50 -2.31
N PRO A 156 -1.89 4.56 -3.65
CA PRO A 156 -2.17 3.38 -4.48
C PRO A 156 -1.05 2.33 -4.46
N LEU A 157 0.14 2.69 -3.97
CA LEU A 157 1.40 1.95 -4.11
C LEU A 157 1.91 1.36 -2.79
N VAL A 158 1.33 1.78 -1.66
CA VAL A 158 1.73 1.40 -0.30
C VAL A 158 0.56 0.83 0.50
N SER A 159 0.87 0.04 1.53
CA SER A 159 -0.11 -0.64 2.38
C SER A 159 0.24 -0.55 3.87
N ALA A 160 -0.75 -0.20 4.68
CA ALA A 160 -0.72 -0.35 6.14
C ALA A 160 -1.00 -1.81 6.58
N TYR A 161 -1.51 -2.64 5.68
CA TYR A 161 -2.02 -4.00 5.95
C TYR A 161 -1.06 -5.12 5.53
N ASN A 162 -0.06 -4.84 4.68
CA ASN A 162 0.98 -5.80 4.33
C ASN A 162 1.92 -6.01 5.53
N THR A 163 1.72 -7.09 6.29
CA THR A 163 2.51 -7.44 7.50
C THR A 163 3.78 -8.23 7.19
N GLY A 164 3.89 -8.84 6.01
CA GLY A 164 5.03 -9.69 5.65
C GLY A 164 6.19 -8.94 5.01
N GLY A 165 5.96 -7.71 4.55
CA GLY A 165 6.95 -6.90 3.85
C GLY A 165 7.36 -7.45 2.48
N LEU A 166 6.70 -8.50 2.00
CA LEU A 166 6.89 -9.06 0.66
C LEU A 166 5.80 -8.54 -0.27
N VAL A 167 6.14 -8.39 -1.54
CA VAL A 167 5.23 -7.85 -2.56
C VAL A 167 4.79 -8.95 -3.51
N ASN A 168 3.47 -9.06 -3.71
CA ASN A 168 2.87 -9.96 -4.67
C ASN A 168 3.11 -9.45 -6.10
N ILE A 169 4.09 -10.05 -6.79
CA ILE A 169 4.47 -9.69 -8.16
C ILE A 169 3.33 -9.89 -9.17
N ASN A 170 2.31 -10.72 -8.87
CA ASN A 170 1.17 -10.91 -9.76
C ASN A 170 0.18 -9.73 -9.75
N THR A 171 0.21 -8.89 -8.72
CA THR A 171 -0.76 -7.79 -8.52
C THR A 171 -0.10 -6.43 -8.35
N ALA A 172 1.22 -6.39 -8.13
CA ALA A 172 1.93 -5.15 -7.88
C ALA A 172 1.80 -4.12 -9.02
N PRO A 173 1.54 -2.84 -8.71
CA PRO A 173 1.68 -1.74 -9.67
C PRO A 173 3.11 -1.65 -10.24
N GLU A 174 3.26 -1.00 -11.39
CA GLU A 174 4.57 -0.89 -12.06
C GLU A 174 5.57 -0.12 -11.18
N GLU A 175 5.11 0.95 -10.55
CA GLU A 175 5.87 1.82 -9.67
C GLU A 175 6.32 1.07 -8.41
N ALA A 176 5.47 0.20 -7.86
CA ALA A 176 5.82 -0.66 -6.73
C ALA A 176 6.84 -1.74 -7.12
N LEU A 177 6.72 -2.31 -8.33
CA LEU A 177 7.73 -3.24 -8.85
C LEU A 177 9.09 -2.54 -8.98
N MET A 178 9.14 -1.37 -9.61
CA MET A 178 10.38 -0.59 -9.79
C MET A 178 11.09 -0.21 -8.48
N ALA A 179 10.37 -0.22 -7.36
CA ALA A 179 10.93 0.06 -6.05
C ALA A 179 11.65 -1.16 -5.42
N LEU A 180 11.40 -2.39 -5.91
CA LEU A 180 11.90 -3.64 -5.30
C LEU A 180 13.42 -3.78 -5.35
N SER A 181 14.07 -3.23 -6.36
CA SER A 181 15.52 -3.30 -6.54
C SER A 181 15.98 -2.18 -7.49
N ASP A 182 17.23 -1.74 -7.37
CA ASP A 182 17.85 -0.81 -8.32
C ASP A 182 17.95 -1.40 -9.74
N ASP A 183 18.00 -2.73 -9.87
CA ASP A 183 17.98 -3.43 -11.15
C ASP A 183 16.57 -3.51 -11.78
N MET A 184 15.52 -3.18 -11.02
CA MET A 184 14.14 -3.23 -11.48
C MET A 184 13.77 -2.00 -12.31
N THR A 185 14.29 -1.95 -13.54
CA THR A 185 13.99 -0.87 -14.48
C THR A 185 12.51 -0.84 -14.89
N GLY A 186 12.03 0.32 -15.36
CA GLY A 186 10.67 0.43 -15.90
C GLY A 186 10.41 -0.51 -17.10
N GLU A 187 11.44 -0.84 -17.89
CA GLU A 187 11.32 -1.84 -18.95
C GLU A 187 11.10 -3.25 -18.38
N LEU A 188 11.88 -3.63 -17.35
CA LEU A 188 11.72 -4.93 -16.70
C LEU A 188 10.37 -5.04 -15.99
N ALA A 189 9.92 -3.99 -15.29
CA ALA A 189 8.61 -3.95 -14.67
C ALA A 189 7.47 -4.14 -15.69
N LYS A 190 7.55 -3.48 -16.86
CA LYS A 190 6.60 -3.70 -17.97
C LYS A 190 6.63 -5.13 -18.51
N LYS A 191 7.81 -5.73 -18.65
CA LYS A 191 7.94 -7.13 -19.08
C LYS A 191 7.32 -8.10 -18.07
N ILE A 192 7.54 -7.88 -16.77
CA ILE A 192 6.91 -8.65 -15.69
C ILE A 192 5.39 -8.54 -15.77
N LYS A 193 4.85 -7.32 -15.92
CA LYS A 193 3.41 -7.08 -16.09
C LYS A 193 2.84 -7.79 -17.32
N GLY A 194 3.53 -7.72 -18.46
CA GLY A 194 3.11 -8.42 -19.68
C GLY A 194 3.12 -9.94 -19.52
N ALA A 195 4.15 -10.48 -18.86
CA ALA A 195 4.28 -11.91 -18.62
C ALA A 195 3.17 -12.44 -17.70
N ARG A 196 2.91 -11.79 -16.56
CA ARG A 196 1.84 -12.23 -15.63
C ARG A 196 0.45 -12.13 -16.24
N ALA A 197 0.20 -11.17 -17.13
CA ALA A 197 -1.10 -11.04 -17.81
C ALA A 197 -1.40 -12.24 -18.73
N SER A 198 -0.37 -12.89 -19.27
CA SER A 198 -0.52 -14.07 -20.13
C SER A 198 -0.45 -15.38 -19.33
N SER A 199 0.48 -15.47 -18.38
CA SER A 199 0.67 -16.62 -17.50
C SER A 199 1.13 -16.12 -16.14
N PRO A 200 0.24 -16.05 -15.14
CA PRO A 200 0.62 -15.63 -13.81
C PRO A 200 1.73 -16.49 -13.20
N PHE A 201 2.60 -15.87 -12.42
CA PHE A 201 3.73 -16.54 -11.79
C PHE A 201 3.24 -17.40 -10.64
N ARG A 202 3.68 -18.67 -10.56
CA ARG A 202 3.29 -19.58 -9.48
C ARG A 202 4.28 -19.55 -8.31
N ASN A 203 5.52 -19.19 -8.60
CA ASN A 203 6.61 -19.08 -7.65
C ASN A 203 7.73 -18.21 -8.26
N THR A 204 8.76 -17.94 -7.47
CA THR A 204 9.88 -17.08 -7.87
C THR A 204 10.68 -17.62 -9.07
N SER A 205 10.71 -18.93 -9.31
CA SER A 205 11.44 -19.50 -10.45
C SER A 205 10.80 -19.17 -11.80
N ASP A 206 9.49 -18.84 -11.83
CA ASP A 206 8.84 -18.40 -13.05
C ASP A 206 9.32 -17.01 -13.51
N LEU A 207 9.86 -16.19 -12.59
CA LEU A 207 10.40 -14.87 -12.93
C LEU A 207 11.65 -14.96 -13.81
N MET A 208 12.46 -16.02 -13.67
CA MET A 208 13.64 -16.28 -14.51
C MET A 208 13.29 -16.48 -16.00
N LYS A 209 12.00 -16.67 -16.33
CA LYS A 209 11.52 -16.79 -17.71
C LYS A 209 11.24 -15.42 -18.35
N VAL A 210 11.19 -14.36 -17.53
CA VAL A 210 11.05 -12.99 -18.02
C VAL A 210 12.40 -12.52 -18.51
N SER A 211 12.47 -12.10 -19.78
CA SER A 211 13.71 -11.63 -20.38
C SER A 211 14.25 -10.41 -19.62
N GLY A 212 15.49 -10.51 -19.13
CA GLY A 212 16.17 -9.46 -18.37
C GLY A 212 16.06 -9.58 -16.84
N PHE A 213 15.44 -10.67 -16.35
CA PHE A 213 15.48 -11.07 -14.95
C PHE A 213 16.65 -12.03 -14.66
#